data_AF-A0A6P3Y2Q3-F1
#
_entry.id   AF-A0A6P3Y2Q3-F1
#
_cell.length_a   1.000
_cell.length_b   1.000
_cell.length_c   1.000
_cell.angle_alpha   90.00
_cell.angle_beta   90.00
_cell.angle_gamma   90.00
#
_symmetry.space_group_name_H-M   'P 1'
#
loop_
_entity.id
_entity.type
_entity.pdbx_description
1 polymer ?
#
loop_
_entity_poly.entity_id
_entity_poly.type
_entity_poly.pdbx_seq_one_letter_code
_entity_poly.pdbx_strand_id
1 'polypeptide(L)'
;MKVLAFCACSLALASFSSAGTTGERLKQALSNEDSFDTCMSENNMTTLDFYTKSEIIDNEYAKPGNEEKRRQNGCTLECLLREEGLMVGSEIKEHKVHAEISRKMDGNPKEAKAHKIARDCIREVSGITQECEKGFSLFVCIVKATHKATKHDEHE
;
A
#
# COMPACT_ATOMS: atom_id res chain seq x y z
N MET A 1 -15.79 41.47 -30.89
CA MET A 1 -14.30 41.44 -30.92
C MET A 1 -13.83 41.95 -29.56
N LYS A 2 -13.14 41.23 -28.69
CA LYS A 2 -12.23 40.08 -28.74
C LYS A 2 -12.38 39.40 -27.36
N VAL A 3 -12.93 38.19 -27.26
CA VAL A 3 -12.17 36.95 -26.97
C VAL A 3 -10.69 37.23 -26.69
N LEU A 4 -10.17 36.71 -25.58
CA LEU A 4 -8.77 36.67 -25.12
C LEU A 4 -8.50 37.43 -23.81
N ALA A 5 -9.02 36.91 -22.71
CA ALA A 5 -8.23 36.79 -21.47
C ALA A 5 -8.56 35.48 -20.69
N PHE A 6 -9.22 34.52 -21.35
CA PHE A 6 -9.45 33.16 -20.86
C PHE A 6 -8.21 32.24 -21.01
N CYS A 7 -7.02 32.81 -21.14
CA CYS A 7 -5.75 32.07 -21.33
C CYS A 7 -4.89 32.06 -20.05
N ALA A 8 -5.55 32.05 -18.89
CA ALA A 8 -4.93 31.78 -17.60
C ALA A 8 -5.60 30.58 -16.88
N CYS A 9 -6.42 29.81 -17.60
CA CYS A 9 -6.66 28.42 -17.23
C CYS A 9 -5.44 27.57 -17.63
N SER A 10 -5.39 26.36 -17.07
CA SER A 10 -4.67 25.20 -17.62
C SER A 10 -3.24 24.94 -17.13
N LEU A 11 -2.37 25.95 -16.98
CA LEU A 11 -0.96 25.68 -16.62
C LEU A 11 -0.69 25.57 -15.11
N ALA A 12 -1.54 26.14 -14.25
CA ALA A 12 -1.40 26.01 -12.80
C ALA A 12 -2.12 24.79 -12.20
N LEU A 13 -3.09 24.20 -12.92
CA LEU A 13 -3.82 23.00 -12.48
C LEU A 13 -3.15 21.68 -12.89
N ALA A 14 -2.16 21.73 -13.80
CA ALA A 14 -1.35 20.58 -14.18
C ALA A 14 -0.14 20.36 -13.25
N SER A 15 0.10 21.28 -12.31
CA SER A 15 1.17 21.16 -11.33
C SER A 15 0.75 20.22 -10.20
N PHE A 16 0.93 18.93 -10.47
CA PHE A 16 1.24 17.90 -9.47
C PHE A 16 0.13 17.53 -8.48
N SER A 17 -0.95 16.94 -8.99
CA SER A 17 -1.70 15.95 -8.20
C SER A 17 -0.72 14.88 -7.75
N SER A 18 -0.35 14.83 -6.47
CA SER A 18 0.36 13.71 -5.84
C SER A 18 -0.56 12.47 -5.70
N ALA A 19 -1.34 12.22 -6.75
CA ALA A 19 -2.48 11.31 -6.81
C ALA A 19 -2.09 9.97 -7.46
N GLY A 20 -0.92 9.44 -7.08
CA GLY A 20 -0.59 8.05 -7.41
C GLY A 20 -1.59 7.10 -6.74
N THR A 21 -2.08 6.13 -7.50
CA THR A 21 -2.93 5.02 -7.07
C THR A 21 -2.26 4.20 -5.96
N THR A 22 -3.03 3.36 -5.25
CA THR A 22 -2.46 2.44 -4.26
C THR A 22 -1.38 1.57 -4.88
N GLY A 23 -1.62 1.02 -6.08
CA GLY A 23 -0.65 0.17 -6.77
C GLY A 23 0.64 0.91 -7.14
N GLU A 24 0.56 2.15 -7.61
CA GLU A 24 1.77 2.95 -7.92
C GLU A 24 2.59 3.26 -6.68
N ARG A 25 1.93 3.58 -5.56
CA ARG A 25 2.61 3.80 -4.27
C ARG A 25 3.28 2.52 -3.78
N LEU A 26 2.63 1.37 -3.97
CA LEU A 26 3.21 0.08 -3.64
C LEU A 26 4.42 -0.21 -4.52
N LYS A 27 4.34 0.02 -5.84
CA LYS A 27 5.48 -0.13 -6.76
C LYS A 27 6.67 0.71 -6.32
N GLN A 28 6.46 1.98 -5.96
CA GLN A 28 7.50 2.88 -5.44
C GLN A 28 8.10 2.41 -4.11
N ALA A 29 7.33 1.67 -3.31
CA ALA A 29 7.76 1.16 -2.02
C ALA A 29 8.53 -0.16 -2.11
N LEU A 30 8.66 -0.76 -3.30
CA LEU A 30 9.44 -1.98 -3.54
C LEU A 30 10.89 -1.68 -3.86
N SER A 31 11.74 -2.68 -3.76
CA SER A 31 13.18 -2.57 -4.07
C SER A 31 13.47 -3.10 -5.47
N ASN A 32 12.65 -4.04 -5.95
CA ASN A 32 12.73 -4.62 -7.27
C ASN A 32 11.43 -4.39 -8.07
N GLU A 33 11.51 -3.59 -9.14
CA GLU A 33 10.35 -3.35 -10.01
C GLU A 33 9.93 -4.59 -10.80
N ASP A 34 10.87 -5.49 -11.15
CA ASP A 34 10.57 -6.71 -11.88
C ASP A 34 9.71 -7.67 -11.03
N SER A 35 9.93 -7.68 -9.71
CA SER A 35 9.10 -8.41 -8.76
C SER A 35 7.67 -7.86 -8.72
N PHE A 36 7.50 -6.54 -8.89
CA PHE A 36 6.16 -5.95 -9.00
C PHE A 36 5.43 -6.48 -10.22
N ASP A 37 6.00 -6.31 -11.40
CA ASP A 37 5.33 -6.69 -12.65
C ASP A 37 5.03 -8.20 -12.70
N THR A 38 5.93 -9.03 -12.14
CA THR A 38 5.73 -10.48 -11.98
C THR A 38 4.52 -10.79 -11.10
N CYS A 39 4.48 -10.27 -9.87
CA CYS A 39 3.40 -10.55 -8.92
C CYS A 39 2.03 -10.04 -9.41
N MET A 40 2.03 -8.91 -10.13
CA MET A 40 0.83 -8.37 -10.77
C MET A 40 0.32 -9.30 -11.85
N SER A 41 1.21 -9.80 -12.73
CA SER A 41 0.86 -10.73 -13.80
C SER A 41 0.34 -12.06 -13.25
N GLU A 42 1.00 -12.64 -12.24
CA GLU A 42 0.58 -13.92 -11.64
C GLU A 42 -0.84 -13.88 -11.06
N ASN A 43 -1.27 -12.70 -10.59
CA ASN A 43 -2.57 -12.51 -9.95
C ASN A 43 -3.61 -11.81 -10.84
N ASN A 44 -3.29 -11.60 -12.12
CA ASN A 44 -4.14 -10.89 -13.08
C ASN A 44 -4.58 -9.50 -12.58
N MET A 45 -3.62 -8.71 -12.06
CA MET A 45 -3.87 -7.38 -11.54
C MET A 45 -3.12 -6.30 -12.34
N THR A 46 -3.63 -5.09 -12.26
CA THR A 46 -2.98 -3.83 -12.63
C THR A 46 -2.92 -2.89 -11.43
N THR A 47 -2.16 -1.79 -11.52
CA THR A 47 -2.05 -0.81 -10.43
C THR A 47 -3.40 -0.21 -9.98
N LEU A 48 -4.39 -0.23 -10.87
CA LEU A 48 -5.76 0.26 -10.64
C LEU A 48 -6.65 -0.73 -9.89
N ASP A 49 -6.29 -2.02 -9.88
CA ASP A 49 -7.11 -3.08 -9.26
C ASP A 49 -6.90 -3.19 -7.74
N PHE A 50 -5.92 -2.46 -7.21
CA PHE A 50 -5.76 -2.36 -5.77
C PHE A 50 -6.90 -1.60 -5.12
N TYR A 51 -7.31 -2.03 -3.92
CA TYR A 51 -8.21 -1.20 -3.14
C TYR A 51 -7.56 0.15 -2.80
N THR A 52 -8.33 1.20 -3.01
CA THR A 52 -8.01 2.54 -2.57
C THR A 52 -8.06 2.64 -1.05
N LYS A 53 -7.39 3.68 -0.50
CA LYS A 53 -7.47 3.98 0.93
C LYS A 53 -8.93 4.10 1.40
N SER A 54 -9.78 4.81 0.66
CA SER A 54 -11.21 4.97 1.01
C SER A 54 -11.95 3.64 1.04
N GLU A 55 -11.79 2.79 0.02
CA GLU A 55 -12.45 1.48 -0.02
C GLU A 55 -12.04 0.59 1.17
N ILE A 56 -10.79 0.66 1.63
CA ILE A 56 -10.33 -0.06 2.82
C ILE A 56 -10.93 0.53 4.11
N ILE A 57 -10.99 1.85 4.25
CA ILE A 57 -11.57 2.50 5.44
C ILE A 57 -13.07 2.19 5.55
N ASP A 58 -13.77 2.23 4.42
CA ASP A 58 -15.21 1.99 4.33
C ASP A 58 -15.57 0.50 4.33
N ASN A 59 -14.56 -0.38 4.39
CA ASN A 59 -14.69 -1.83 4.40
C ASN A 59 -15.41 -2.41 3.17
N GLU A 60 -15.23 -1.77 2.00
CA GLU A 60 -15.78 -2.24 0.73
C GLU A 60 -15.36 -3.68 0.42
N TYR A 61 -14.13 -4.06 0.80
CA TYR A 61 -13.59 -5.42 0.63
C TYR A 61 -14.37 -6.53 1.35
N ALA A 62 -15.25 -6.19 2.30
CA ALA A 62 -16.06 -7.15 3.04
C ALA A 62 -17.46 -7.35 2.43
N LYS A 63 -17.84 -6.55 1.42
CA LYS A 63 -19.14 -6.67 0.77
C LYS A 63 -19.20 -7.91 -0.15
N PRO A 64 -20.38 -8.53 -0.32
CA PRO A 64 -20.54 -9.64 -1.27
C PRO A 64 -20.13 -9.24 -2.69
N GLY A 65 -19.48 -10.16 -3.41
CA GLY A 65 -19.00 -9.94 -4.77
C GLY A 65 -17.57 -9.38 -4.86
N ASN A 66 -16.94 -9.06 -3.72
CA ASN A 66 -15.56 -8.58 -3.64
C ASN A 66 -14.54 -9.66 -3.25
N GLU A 67 -14.97 -10.92 -3.12
CA GLU A 67 -14.14 -12.03 -2.64
C GLU A 67 -12.92 -12.25 -3.53
N GLU A 68 -13.10 -12.17 -4.85
CA GLU A 68 -12.02 -12.35 -5.82
C GLU A 68 -11.03 -11.17 -5.81
N LYS A 69 -11.51 -9.92 -5.86
CA LYS A 69 -10.64 -8.73 -5.77
C LYS A 69 -9.83 -8.74 -4.47
N ARG A 70 -10.46 -9.14 -3.36
CA ARG A 70 -9.80 -9.35 -2.06
C ARG A 70 -8.72 -10.43 -2.13
N ARG A 71 -9.03 -11.59 -2.72
CA ARG A 71 -8.08 -12.69 -2.90
C ARG A 71 -6.88 -12.25 -3.74
N GLN A 72 -7.12 -11.61 -4.89
CA GLN A 72 -6.06 -11.11 -5.77
C GLN A 72 -5.15 -10.10 -5.05
N ASN A 73 -5.72 -9.09 -4.39
CA ASN A 73 -4.96 -8.10 -3.63
C ASN A 73 -4.10 -8.77 -2.53
N GLY A 74 -4.67 -9.77 -1.85
CA GLY A 74 -3.97 -10.52 -0.81
C GLY A 74 -2.81 -11.35 -1.35
N CYS A 75 -3.04 -12.11 -2.41
CA CYS A 75 -2.02 -12.94 -3.05
C CYS A 75 -0.92 -12.08 -3.69
N THR A 76 -1.26 -10.93 -4.27
CA THR A 76 -0.27 -10.00 -4.80
C THR A 76 0.62 -9.43 -3.69
N LEU A 77 0.06 -9.01 -2.54
CA LEU A 77 0.92 -8.53 -1.45
C LEU A 77 1.79 -9.65 -0.88
N GLU A 78 1.26 -10.86 -0.74
CA GLU A 78 2.08 -11.99 -0.30
C GLU A 78 3.25 -12.25 -1.26
N CYS A 79 2.97 -12.33 -2.57
CA CYS A 79 3.99 -12.52 -3.59
C CYS A 79 5.09 -11.45 -3.50
N LEU A 80 4.71 -10.17 -3.37
CA LEU A 80 5.66 -9.08 -3.24
C LEU A 80 6.54 -9.21 -1.99
N LEU A 81 5.96 -9.59 -0.85
CA LEU A 81 6.73 -9.80 0.38
C LEU A 81 7.68 -11.00 0.24
N ARG A 82 7.28 -12.06 -0.46
CA ARG A 82 8.12 -13.22 -0.74
C ARG A 82 9.28 -12.86 -1.65
N GLU A 83 9.03 -12.15 -2.75
CA GLU A 83 10.05 -11.73 -3.72
C GLU A 83 11.08 -10.76 -3.11
N GLU A 84 10.65 -9.87 -2.21
CA GLU A 84 11.55 -9.01 -1.43
C GLU A 84 12.27 -9.76 -0.29
N GLY A 85 12.01 -11.07 -0.13
CA GLY A 85 12.59 -11.91 0.93
C GLY A 85 12.13 -11.53 2.33
N LEU A 86 11.03 -10.77 2.45
CA LEU A 86 10.38 -10.30 3.67
C LEU A 86 9.41 -11.33 4.26
N MET A 87 9.06 -12.37 3.50
CA MET A 87 8.14 -13.42 3.91
C MET A 87 8.63 -14.78 3.43
N VAL A 88 8.50 -15.81 4.27
CA VAL A 88 8.79 -17.22 3.94
C VAL A 88 7.62 -18.06 4.40
N GLY A 89 6.91 -18.67 3.45
CA GLY A 89 5.60 -19.24 3.73
C GLY A 89 4.68 -18.17 4.32
N SER A 90 3.95 -18.50 5.38
CA SER A 90 3.14 -17.52 6.12
C SER A 90 3.93 -16.64 7.11
N GLU A 91 5.24 -16.81 7.27
CA GLU A 91 6.03 -16.09 8.27
C GLU A 91 6.62 -14.80 7.70
N ILE A 92 6.21 -13.64 8.24
CA ILE A 92 6.80 -12.34 7.92
C ILE A 92 8.08 -12.16 8.73
N LYS A 93 9.19 -11.89 8.06
CA LYS A 93 10.51 -11.63 8.65
C LYS A 93 10.58 -10.20 9.16
N GLU A 94 9.96 -9.94 10.33
CA GLU A 94 9.83 -8.60 10.95
C GLU A 94 11.15 -7.81 10.94
N HIS A 95 12.28 -8.44 11.31
CA HIS A 95 13.59 -7.77 11.30
C HIS A 95 13.99 -7.24 9.92
N LYS A 96 13.68 -7.96 8.84
CA LYS A 96 13.95 -7.50 7.46
C LYS A 96 13.00 -6.38 7.06
N VAL A 97 11.73 -6.46 7.47
CA VAL A 97 10.76 -5.37 7.24
C VAL A 97 11.26 -4.07 7.89
N HIS A 98 11.74 -4.14 9.14
CA HIS A 98 12.35 -2.98 9.78
C HIS A 98 13.61 -2.50 9.06
N ALA A 99 14.50 -3.40 8.62
CA ALA A 99 15.68 -3.01 7.86
C ALA A 99 15.32 -2.26 6.56
N GLU A 100 14.30 -2.72 5.82
CA GLU A 100 13.81 -2.04 4.62
C GLU A 100 13.18 -0.68 4.92
N ILE A 101 12.44 -0.56 6.02
CA ILE A 101 11.91 0.74 6.47
C ILE A 101 13.05 1.71 6.74
N SER A 102 14.05 1.33 7.52
CA SER A 102 15.18 2.22 7.81
C SER A 102 15.95 2.59 6.56
N ARG A 103 16.15 1.63 5.65
CA ARG A 103 16.82 1.90 4.36
C ARG A 103 16.05 2.91 3.50
N LYS A 104 14.72 2.81 3.44
CA LYS A 104 13.88 3.66 2.57
C LYS A 104 13.47 4.98 3.21
N MET A 105 13.50 5.06 4.53
CA MET A 105 13.03 6.20 5.31
C MET A 105 14.12 6.87 6.13
N ASP A 106 15.41 6.59 5.86
CA ASP A 106 16.53 7.24 6.54
C ASP A 106 16.39 8.77 6.51
N GLY A 107 16.48 9.39 7.70
CA GLY A 107 16.28 10.82 7.90
C GLY A 107 14.83 11.32 7.74
N ASN A 108 13.85 10.45 7.48
CA ASN A 108 12.44 10.82 7.40
C ASN A 108 11.84 10.91 8.81
N PRO A 109 11.19 12.03 9.20
CA PRO A 109 10.59 12.18 10.53
C PRO A 109 9.47 11.16 10.82
N LYS A 110 8.95 10.48 9.79
CA LYS A 110 7.91 9.44 9.91
C LYS A 110 8.48 8.03 10.08
N GLU A 111 9.80 7.83 10.04
CA GLU A 111 10.43 6.50 10.14
C GLU A 111 10.01 5.75 11.41
N ALA A 112 10.13 6.40 12.58
CA ALA A 112 9.73 5.80 13.86
C ALA A 112 8.25 5.36 13.86
N LYS A 113 7.39 6.15 13.20
CA LYS A 113 5.96 5.85 13.06
C LYS A 113 5.73 4.67 12.11
N ALA A 114 6.47 4.59 11.01
CA ALA A 114 6.42 3.48 10.07
C ALA A 114 6.86 2.16 10.73
N HIS A 115 7.95 2.16 11.51
CA HIS A 115 8.35 1.00 12.31
C HIS A 115 7.27 0.55 13.28
N LYS A 116 6.63 1.48 13.99
CA LYS A 116 5.55 1.15 14.93
C LYS A 116 4.37 0.50 14.19
N ILE A 117 3.94 1.08 13.09
CA ILE A 117 2.84 0.54 12.27
C ILE A 117 3.19 -0.87 11.76
N ALA A 118 4.41 -1.07 11.25
CA ALA A 118 4.85 -2.38 10.78
C ALA A 118 4.80 -3.43 11.88
N ARG A 119 5.36 -3.13 13.06
CA ARG A 119 5.34 -4.02 14.23
C ARG A 119 3.91 -4.39 14.64
N ASP A 120 3.05 -3.37 14.79
CA ASP A 120 1.68 -3.57 15.25
C ASP A 120 0.89 -4.43 14.25
N CYS A 121 1.01 -4.16 12.95
CA CYS A 121 0.32 -4.91 11.91
C CYS A 121 0.85 -6.32 11.69
N ILE A 122 2.16 -6.55 11.77
CA ILE A 122 2.75 -7.89 11.72
C ILE A 122 2.24 -8.72 12.90
N ARG A 123 2.16 -8.13 14.10
CA ARG A 123 1.62 -8.80 15.28
C ARG A 123 0.14 -9.15 15.10
N GLU A 124 -0.66 -8.23 14.54
CA GLU A 124 -2.09 -8.44 14.29
C GLU A 124 -2.35 -9.64 13.38
N VAL A 125 -1.53 -9.84 12.35
CA VAL A 125 -1.71 -10.94 11.38
C VAL A 125 -0.92 -12.20 11.71
N SER A 126 -0.23 -12.24 12.86
CA SER A 126 0.69 -13.33 13.22
C SER A 126 0.04 -14.72 13.21
N GLY A 127 -1.22 -14.82 13.64
CA GLY A 127 -1.98 -16.08 13.72
C GLY A 127 -2.59 -16.57 12.40
N ILE A 128 -2.56 -15.77 11.32
CA ILE A 128 -3.13 -16.18 10.03
C ILE A 128 -2.14 -17.15 9.36
N THR A 129 -2.58 -18.30 8.85
CA THR A 129 -1.69 -19.26 8.17
C THR A 129 -1.87 -19.25 6.66
N GLN A 130 -3.05 -18.87 6.17
CA GLN A 130 -3.32 -18.71 4.76
C GLN A 130 -2.58 -17.48 4.22
N GLU A 131 -1.65 -17.70 3.30
CA GLU A 131 -0.71 -16.72 2.75
C GLU A 131 -1.39 -15.48 2.15
N CYS A 132 -2.29 -15.66 1.18
CA CYS A 132 -3.03 -14.54 0.59
C CYS A 132 -3.90 -13.80 1.60
N GLU A 133 -4.52 -14.51 2.56
CA GLU A 133 -5.35 -13.91 3.61
C GLU A 133 -4.50 -13.07 4.56
N LYS A 134 -3.29 -13.54 4.89
CA LYS A 134 -2.31 -12.79 5.68
C LYS A 134 -1.87 -11.53 4.94
N GLY A 135 -1.53 -11.66 3.65
CA GLY A 135 -1.18 -10.53 2.80
C GLY A 135 -2.30 -9.49 2.79
N PHE A 136 -3.55 -9.90 2.57
CA PHE A 136 -4.66 -8.95 2.55
C PHE A 136 -4.91 -8.30 3.92
N SER A 137 -4.89 -9.08 5.00
CA SER A 137 -5.08 -8.56 6.36
C SER A 137 -3.99 -7.57 6.75
N LEU A 138 -2.73 -7.84 6.36
CA LEU A 138 -1.61 -6.95 6.60
C LEU A 138 -1.81 -5.62 5.85
N PHE A 139 -2.22 -5.68 4.59
CA PHE A 139 -2.55 -4.50 3.78
C PHE A 139 -3.61 -3.63 4.45
N VAL A 140 -4.73 -4.23 4.87
CA VAL A 140 -5.83 -3.54 5.56
C VAL A 140 -5.34 -2.86 6.83
N CYS A 141 -4.56 -3.57 7.66
CA CYS A 141 -4.01 -3.02 8.89
C CYS A 141 -3.13 -1.79 8.60
N ILE A 142 -2.18 -1.90 7.68
CA ILE A 142 -1.25 -0.80 7.34
C ILE A 142 -2.02 0.43 6.86
N VAL A 143 -3.01 0.27 5.99
CA VAL A 143 -3.82 1.37 5.47
C VAL A 143 -4.62 2.04 6.58
N LYS A 144 -5.28 1.27 7.44
CA LYS A 144 -6.06 1.79 8.58
C LYS A 144 -5.18 2.50 9.61
N ALA A 145 -4.04 1.89 9.97
CA ALA A 145 -3.08 2.45 10.92
C ALA A 145 -2.48 3.76 10.39
N THR A 146 -2.12 3.80 9.10
CA THR A 146 -1.62 5.02 8.43
C THR A 146 -2.69 6.10 8.36
N HIS A 147 -3.95 5.76 8.08
CA HIS A 147 -5.04 6.73 8.08
C HIS A 147 -5.27 7.35 9.47
N LYS A 148 -5.27 6.52 10.52
CA LYS A 148 -5.38 6.99 11.90
C LYS A 148 -4.20 7.87 12.28
N ALA A 149 -2.99 7.45 11.93
CA ALA A 149 -1.75 8.20 12.12
C ALA A 149 -1.82 9.61 11.50
N THR A 150 -2.28 9.74 10.26
CA THR A 150 -2.38 11.06 9.59
C THR A 150 -3.40 11.98 10.25
N LYS A 151 -4.53 11.44 10.73
CA LYS A 151 -5.54 12.24 11.44
C LYS A 151 -5.03 12.78 12.78
N HIS A 152 -4.19 12.02 13.49
CA HIS A 152 -3.58 12.51 14.73
C HIS A 152 -2.58 13.64 14.48
N ASP A 153 -1.81 13.58 13.38
CA ASP A 153 -0.85 14.64 13.03
C ASP A 153 -1.52 15.95 12.55
N GLU A 154 -2.79 15.92 12.17
CA GLU A 154 -3.58 17.10 11.73
C GLU A 154 -4.33 17.79 12.90
N HIS A 155 -4.33 17.19 14.08
CA HIS A 155 -5.04 17.68 15.28
C HIS A 155 -4.10 18.04 16.45
N GLU A 156 -2.79 18.02 16.22
CA GLU A 156 -1.74 18.56 17.11
C GLU A 156 -1.21 19.88 16.56
#